data_AF-A0A951TBQ3-F1
#
_entry.id   AF-A0A951TBQ3-F1
#
_cell.length_a   1.000
_cell.length_b   1.000
_cell.length_c   1.000
_cell.angle_alpha   90.00
_cell.angle_beta   90.00
_cell.angle_gamma   90.00
#
_symmetry.space_group_name_H-M   'P 1'
#
loop_
_entity.id
_entity.type
_entity.pdbx_description
1 polymer ?
#
loop_
_entity_poly.entity_id
_entity_poly.type
_entity_poly.pdbx_seq_one_letter_code
_entity_poly.pdbx_strand_id
1 'polypeptide(L)'
;MRLLWHVEPAMFRENPLSVKAWLGWIVQEIRASRAVGAPLKQGLVASQPACRHVNGAIPGGLDYQRPVLQREVLATARFNRFAHARDLFDNTCNFLTNDTLLSAFHEAARDFDPDVIISFSENRYLKEAFPRAALLFAEFAPYGRMFTRPALFLDPSGHQHTGLLARRLPEMLSGPVSHGTLAALKRLWGTHFEEPTRAHSSGQRLAEWLSEKAAGRKVVLFALQPTDWMTYEGAYETIPLSGLVMRWGAALPGGWAACVTCHPHQRLTTEAAGLIGEEFPNIFVAPPDLGAGVSELLLPHVDAVAAVSSSVGAQAALWGKPVAAYGESSLCGFGYWRLEDLDGAKGLNDTERLLLLRFLTHRYCHPLDRLQFEGGYLNGFLEQWRQAGWSHDFFFDQDAWDPEAAENLLRPAPPKAAAPAAPAPSPGGPHPARKTRVLLLNETGVLHHAGCLGVTDAHRRMIAARNAELSDEVDAFEVKRHFDRLFRAHPFKDEPEWFDRAANFLGGDDCLGPLIDRADAVAVNGEGSIHHGAGMPYLALLLAAHRKGRRTALVNALLQQVPDAARHPLSMLTRISHHN
;
A
#
# COMPACT_ATOMS: atom_id res chain seq x y z
N MET A 1 14.79 -1.94 26.56
CA MET A 1 13.89 -2.95 25.97
C MET A 1 14.58 -3.58 24.75
N ARG A 2 14.31 -4.86 24.45
CA ARG A 2 14.81 -5.59 23.27
C ARG A 2 13.64 -5.87 22.31
N LEU A 3 13.70 -5.26 21.13
CA LEU A 3 12.70 -5.40 20.08
C LEU A 3 13.24 -6.31 18.96
N LEU A 4 12.52 -7.39 18.66
CA LEU A 4 12.82 -8.28 17.55
C LEU A 4 11.83 -8.04 16.40
N TRP A 5 12.34 -7.73 15.23
CA TRP A 5 11.56 -7.67 14.00
C TRP A 5 11.49 -9.07 13.37
N HIS A 6 10.30 -9.50 12.96
CA HIS A 6 10.11 -10.71 12.17
C HIS A 6 9.52 -10.37 10.80
N VAL A 7 10.28 -10.67 9.74
CA VAL A 7 9.83 -10.56 8.35
C VAL A 7 9.90 -11.95 7.72
N GLU A 8 8.78 -12.42 7.18
CA GLU A 8 8.65 -13.77 6.64
C GLU A 8 9.81 -14.15 5.69
N PRO A 9 10.57 -15.22 5.99
CA PRO A 9 11.70 -15.62 5.16
C PRO A 9 11.31 -16.15 3.77
N ALA A 10 10.09 -16.67 3.60
CA ALA A 10 9.61 -17.17 2.33
C ALA A 10 9.29 -16.04 1.34
N MET A 11 9.61 -16.26 0.06
CA MET A 11 9.31 -15.32 -1.01
C MET A 11 7.87 -15.48 -1.52
N PHE A 12 7.14 -14.38 -1.53
CA PHE A 12 5.83 -14.27 -2.18
C PHE A 12 5.93 -13.46 -3.47
N ARG A 13 4.98 -13.68 -4.39
CA ARG A 13 4.88 -12.97 -5.68
C ARG A 13 6.09 -13.09 -6.61
N GLU A 14 6.87 -14.15 -6.45
CA GLU A 14 8.14 -14.35 -7.18
C GLU A 14 9.11 -13.17 -7.05
N ASN A 15 8.93 -12.36 -5.99
CA ASN A 15 9.70 -11.14 -5.77
C ASN A 15 10.34 -11.21 -4.36
N PRO A 16 11.68 -11.33 -4.26
CA PRO A 16 12.39 -11.40 -2.98
C PRO A 16 12.25 -10.12 -2.13
N LEU A 17 11.78 -9.04 -2.75
CA LEU A 17 11.58 -7.73 -2.16
C LEU A 17 10.10 -7.34 -2.11
N SER A 18 9.17 -8.31 -2.22
CA SER A 18 7.75 -8.07 -1.95
C SER A 18 7.51 -7.48 -0.54
N VAL A 19 8.42 -7.79 0.41
CA VAL A 19 8.45 -7.24 1.78
C VAL A 19 9.25 -5.94 1.92
N LYS A 20 9.72 -5.32 0.83
CA LYS A 20 10.62 -4.14 0.89
C LYS A 20 9.99 -2.93 1.57
N ALA A 21 8.67 -2.76 1.48
CA ALA A 21 7.97 -1.69 2.21
C ALA A 21 8.20 -1.82 3.73
N TRP A 22 8.12 -3.04 4.26
CA TRP A 22 8.37 -3.38 5.65
C TRP A 22 9.82 -3.19 6.05
N LEU A 23 10.76 -3.65 5.21
CA LEU A 23 12.19 -3.42 5.43
C LEU A 23 12.54 -1.93 5.46
N GLY A 24 11.92 -1.14 4.57
CA GLY A 24 12.04 0.32 4.56
C GLY A 24 11.56 0.93 5.88
N TRP A 25 10.41 0.50 6.40
CA TRP A 25 9.95 0.96 7.70
C TRP A 25 10.93 0.61 8.82
N ILE A 26 11.34 -0.67 8.95
CA ILE A 26 12.30 -1.12 9.97
C ILE A 26 13.57 -0.25 9.96
N VAL A 27 14.13 0.00 8.78
CA VAL A 27 15.34 0.82 8.63
C VAL A 27 15.11 2.26 9.10
N GLN A 28 13.99 2.88 8.74
CA GLN A 28 13.70 4.26 9.15
C GLN A 28 13.44 4.36 10.65
N GLU A 29 12.66 3.43 11.21
CA GLU A 29 12.40 3.38 12.66
C GLU A 29 13.71 3.27 13.45
N ILE A 30 14.58 2.32 13.09
CA ILE A 30 15.83 2.12 13.82
C ILE A 30 16.72 3.36 13.76
N ARG A 31 16.78 4.03 12.60
CA ARG A 31 17.51 5.29 12.43
C ARG A 31 16.91 6.40 13.30
N ALA A 32 15.59 6.56 13.30
CA ALA A 32 14.90 7.57 14.08
C ALA A 32 15.08 7.34 15.60
N SER A 33 14.94 6.09 16.05
CA SER A 33 15.15 5.69 17.44
C SER A 33 16.60 5.90 17.90
N ARG A 34 17.59 5.59 17.07
CA ARG A 34 19.01 5.86 17.38
C ARG A 34 19.34 7.35 17.42
N ALA A 35 18.74 8.14 16.53
CA ALA A 35 18.98 9.59 16.48
C ALA A 35 18.59 10.30 17.78
N VAL A 36 17.60 9.79 18.51
CA VAL A 36 17.17 10.32 19.82
C VAL A 36 17.77 9.57 21.02
N GLY A 37 18.68 8.61 20.78
CA GLY A 37 19.28 7.79 21.84
C GLY A 37 18.28 6.89 22.57
N ALA A 38 17.23 6.43 21.88
CA ALA A 38 16.23 5.55 22.50
C ALA A 38 16.91 4.25 23.01
N PRO A 39 16.60 3.78 24.23
CA PRO A 39 17.24 2.61 24.84
C PRO A 39 16.66 1.27 24.32
N LEU A 40 16.55 1.14 22.99
CA LEU A 40 16.06 -0.04 22.29
C LEU A 40 17.22 -0.82 21.67
N LYS A 41 17.38 -2.08 22.07
CA LYS A 41 18.19 -3.04 21.32
C LYS A 41 17.34 -3.65 20.22
N GLN A 42 17.86 -3.70 19.00
CA GLN A 42 17.11 -4.02 17.80
C GLN A 42 17.65 -5.30 17.14
N GLY A 43 16.80 -6.32 17.05
CA GLY A 43 17.09 -7.61 16.41
C GLY A 43 16.25 -7.84 15.16
N LEU A 44 16.71 -8.71 14.25
CA LEU A 44 15.92 -9.12 13.07
C LEU A 44 16.00 -10.63 12.80
N VAL A 45 14.86 -11.28 12.63
CA VAL A 45 14.75 -12.62 12.00
C VAL A 45 14.07 -12.46 10.65
N ALA A 46 14.79 -12.78 9.58
CA ALA A 46 14.28 -12.64 8.21
C ALA A 46 15.08 -13.49 7.21
N SER A 47 14.74 -13.40 5.92
CA SER A 47 15.56 -14.00 4.86
C SER A 47 16.97 -13.41 4.81
N GLN A 48 17.95 -14.18 4.34
CA GLN A 48 19.33 -13.68 4.17
C GLN A 48 19.43 -12.36 3.38
N PRO A 49 18.71 -12.17 2.24
CA PRO A 49 18.72 -10.88 1.54
C PRO A 49 18.14 -9.73 2.37
N ALA A 50 17.07 -9.97 3.13
CA ALA A 50 16.46 -8.96 4.00
C ALA A 50 17.41 -8.53 5.12
N CYS A 51 18.06 -9.48 5.81
CA CYS A 51 19.06 -9.16 6.83
C CYS A 51 20.21 -8.33 6.27
N ARG A 52 20.74 -8.70 5.09
CA ARG A 52 21.79 -7.91 4.41
C ARG A 52 21.32 -6.50 4.07
N HIS A 53 20.09 -6.35 3.59
CA HIS A 53 19.52 -5.05 3.25
C HIS A 53 19.44 -4.14 4.47
N VAL A 54 18.85 -4.62 5.58
CA VAL A 54 18.69 -3.85 6.80
C VAL A 54 20.04 -3.50 7.41
N ASN A 55 20.95 -4.47 7.53
CA ASN A 55 22.27 -4.24 8.11
C ASN A 55 23.12 -3.27 7.27
N GLY A 56 23.03 -3.33 5.93
CA GLY A 56 23.72 -2.40 5.04
C GLY A 56 23.14 -0.98 5.06
N ALA A 57 21.89 -0.81 5.47
CA ALA A 57 21.22 0.49 5.53
C ALA A 57 21.36 1.18 6.90
N ILE A 58 21.75 0.49 7.96
CA ILE A 58 21.79 1.05 9.31
C ILE A 58 23.26 1.25 9.75
N PRO A 59 23.70 2.49 9.99
CA PRO A 59 25.03 2.74 10.56
C PRO A 59 25.22 1.98 11.88
N GLY A 60 26.29 1.21 11.99
CA GLY A 60 26.58 0.35 13.16
C GLY A 60 25.87 -1.00 13.17
N GLY A 61 25.04 -1.32 12.16
CA GLY A 61 24.35 -2.60 12.04
C GLY A 61 23.26 -2.83 13.09
N LEU A 62 22.73 -4.05 13.15
CA LEU A 62 21.76 -4.49 14.17
C LEU A 62 22.47 -5.05 15.42
N ASP A 63 21.80 -5.00 16.58
CA ASP A 63 22.29 -5.64 17.81
C ASP A 63 22.23 -7.18 17.71
N TYR A 64 21.28 -7.69 16.94
CA TYR A 64 21.11 -9.11 16.66
C TYR A 64 20.55 -9.34 15.26
N GLN A 65 20.96 -10.42 14.60
CA GLN A 65 20.32 -10.87 13.37
C GLN A 65 20.36 -12.39 13.25
N ARG A 66 19.26 -12.97 12.75
CA ARG A 66 19.17 -14.37 12.37
C ARG A 66 18.65 -14.50 10.95
N PRO A 67 19.54 -14.67 9.95
CA PRO A 67 19.11 -15.00 8.62
C PRO A 67 18.54 -16.42 8.58
N VAL A 68 17.42 -16.61 7.88
CA VAL A 68 16.79 -17.90 7.64
C VAL A 68 16.77 -18.18 6.14
N LEU A 69 17.14 -19.38 5.73
CA LEU A 69 17.19 -19.75 4.33
C LEU A 69 15.80 -20.17 3.84
N GLN A 70 15.26 -19.43 2.86
CA GLN A 70 13.96 -19.73 2.25
C GLN A 70 13.84 -21.19 1.79
N ARG A 71 14.91 -21.76 1.21
CA ARG A 71 14.93 -23.15 0.74
C ARG A 71 14.58 -24.12 1.86
N GLU A 72 15.06 -23.87 3.07
CA GLU A 72 14.87 -24.75 4.23
C GLU A 72 13.46 -24.59 4.80
N VAL A 73 12.99 -23.34 4.93
CA VAL A 73 11.61 -23.04 5.35
C VAL A 73 10.59 -23.69 4.42
N LEU A 74 10.77 -23.57 3.10
CA LEU A 74 9.85 -24.12 2.12
C LEU A 74 10.00 -25.63 1.91
N ALA A 75 11.14 -26.24 2.27
CA ALA A 75 11.34 -27.68 2.13
C ALA A 75 10.33 -28.48 2.96
N THR A 76 9.98 -28.00 4.16
CA THR A 76 8.92 -28.58 5.01
C THR A 76 7.59 -28.68 4.26
N ALA A 77 7.23 -27.63 3.53
CA ALA A 77 6.03 -27.58 2.71
C ALA A 77 6.22 -28.18 1.30
N ARG A 78 7.28 -28.96 1.06
CA ARG A 78 7.63 -29.53 -0.27
C ARG A 78 7.69 -28.48 -1.38
N PHE A 79 8.21 -27.30 -1.05
CA PHE A 79 8.25 -26.12 -1.92
C PHE A 79 6.88 -25.59 -2.35
N ASN A 80 5.81 -26.02 -1.69
CA ASN A 80 4.47 -25.47 -1.86
C ASN A 80 4.29 -24.26 -0.93
N ARG A 81 4.44 -23.06 -1.50
CA ARG A 81 4.28 -21.78 -0.78
C ARG A 81 2.90 -21.64 -0.14
N PHE A 82 1.85 -22.12 -0.79
CA PHE A 82 0.49 -22.07 -0.26
C PHE A 82 0.35 -22.91 1.01
N ALA A 83 0.88 -24.14 0.99
CA ALA A 83 0.89 -25.00 2.17
C ALA A 83 1.70 -24.38 3.32
N HIS A 84 2.81 -23.71 3.02
CA HIS A 84 3.57 -22.92 3.99
C HIS A 84 2.74 -21.76 4.57
N ALA A 85 2.10 -20.95 3.72
CA ALA A 85 1.29 -19.82 4.19
C ALA A 85 0.10 -20.27 5.06
N ARG A 86 -0.58 -21.36 4.68
CA ARG A 86 -1.65 -21.98 5.49
C ARG A 86 -1.13 -22.45 6.84
N ASP A 87 0.01 -23.14 6.86
CA ASP A 87 0.66 -23.63 8.08
C ASP A 87 1.02 -22.50 9.06
N LEU A 88 1.45 -21.35 8.54
CA LEU A 88 1.74 -20.19 9.38
C LEU A 88 0.48 -19.61 10.07
N PHE A 89 -0.66 -19.66 9.40
CA PHE A 89 -1.90 -18.99 9.82
C PHE A 89 -2.74 -19.90 10.71
N ASP A 90 -2.81 -21.19 10.41
CA ASP A 90 -3.68 -22.14 11.08
C ASP A 90 -3.00 -23.51 11.25
N ASN A 91 -3.22 -24.13 12.40
CA ASN A 91 -2.67 -25.43 12.76
C ASN A 91 -3.49 -26.60 12.18
N THR A 92 -4.53 -26.35 11.38
CA THR A 92 -5.32 -27.43 10.75
C THR A 92 -4.52 -28.27 9.77
N CYS A 93 -3.38 -27.76 9.27
CA CYS A 93 -2.36 -28.55 8.59
C CYS A 93 -1.55 -29.40 9.60
N ASN A 94 -2.23 -30.29 10.33
CA ASN A 94 -1.74 -31.17 11.42
C ASN A 94 -0.50 -32.03 11.10
N PHE A 95 0.05 -31.97 9.88
CA PHE A 95 1.17 -32.77 9.40
C PHE A 95 2.40 -31.96 9.03
N LEU A 96 2.38 -30.63 9.22
CA LEU A 96 3.50 -29.74 8.90
C LEU A 96 3.93 -29.02 10.17
N THR A 97 5.13 -29.32 10.66
CA THR A 97 5.83 -28.49 11.65
C THR A 97 7.08 -27.95 10.99
N ASN A 98 7.23 -26.63 10.93
CA ASN A 98 8.38 -25.98 10.32
C ASN A 98 9.54 -25.90 11.32
N ASP A 99 10.19 -27.05 11.57
CA ASP A 99 11.29 -27.18 12.54
C ASP A 99 12.46 -26.22 12.25
N THR A 100 12.70 -25.90 10.98
CA THR A 100 13.71 -24.90 10.59
C THR A 100 13.36 -23.52 11.13
N LEU A 101 12.11 -23.08 10.94
CA LEU A 101 11.65 -21.78 11.39
C LEU A 101 11.58 -21.72 12.92
N LEU A 102 11.04 -22.76 13.57
CA LEU A 102 11.02 -22.90 15.02
C LEU A 102 12.43 -22.89 15.63
N SER A 103 13.38 -23.62 15.04
CA SER A 103 14.77 -23.62 15.50
C SER A 103 15.37 -22.22 15.43
N ALA A 104 15.18 -21.51 14.31
CA ALA A 104 15.64 -20.13 14.18
C ALA A 104 15.03 -19.20 15.25
N PHE A 105 13.75 -19.40 15.60
CA PHE A 105 13.09 -18.65 16.66
C PHE A 105 13.60 -19.03 18.06
N HIS A 106 13.80 -20.32 18.37
CA HIS A 106 14.39 -20.75 19.63
C HIS A 106 15.82 -20.23 19.82
N GLU A 107 16.61 -20.19 18.74
CA GLU A 107 17.94 -19.57 18.78
C GLU A 107 17.85 -18.07 19.08
N ALA A 108 16.92 -17.34 18.45
CA ALA A 108 16.69 -15.92 18.76
C ALA A 108 16.18 -15.70 20.20
N ALA A 109 15.30 -16.58 20.71
CA ALA A 109 14.83 -16.52 22.09
C ALA A 109 15.98 -16.70 23.10
N ARG A 110 16.92 -17.60 22.80
CA ARG A 110 18.09 -17.87 23.65
C ARG A 110 19.15 -16.76 23.55
N ASP A 111 19.46 -16.33 22.33
CA ASP A 111 20.64 -15.48 22.06
C ASP A 111 20.32 -13.99 22.18
N PHE A 112 19.07 -13.58 21.91
CA PHE A 112 18.63 -12.18 21.99
C PHE A 112 17.66 -11.92 23.13
N ASP A 113 16.80 -12.89 23.48
CA ASP A 113 15.82 -12.80 24.57
C ASP A 113 14.94 -11.54 24.49
N PRO A 114 14.09 -11.44 23.44
CA PRO A 114 13.31 -10.23 23.18
C PRO A 114 12.22 -9.98 24.23
N ASP A 115 12.01 -8.70 24.55
CA ASP A 115 10.86 -8.27 25.36
C ASP A 115 9.59 -8.19 24.50
N VAL A 116 9.76 -7.78 23.23
CA VAL A 116 8.68 -7.60 22.26
C VAL A 116 9.11 -8.04 20.87
N ILE A 117 8.17 -8.58 20.10
CA ILE A 117 8.34 -8.98 18.71
C ILE A 117 7.31 -8.26 17.86
N ILE A 118 7.74 -7.61 16.77
CA ILE A 118 6.84 -7.06 15.75
C ILE A 118 6.96 -7.90 14.49
N SER A 119 5.84 -8.47 14.02
CA SER A 119 5.80 -9.31 12.82
C SER A 119 4.88 -8.76 11.74
N PHE A 120 5.28 -8.94 10.48
CA PHE A 120 4.51 -8.59 9.28
C PHE A 120 3.77 -9.77 8.65
N SER A 121 3.84 -10.94 9.29
CA SER A 121 3.16 -12.16 8.87
C SER A 121 2.47 -12.79 10.05
N GLU A 122 1.33 -13.43 9.79
CA GLU A 122 0.71 -14.26 10.81
C GLU A 122 1.61 -15.49 10.92
N ASN A 123 1.95 -15.87 12.13
CA ASN A 123 2.93 -16.93 12.33
C ASN A 123 2.71 -17.58 13.70
N ARG A 124 2.03 -18.73 13.70
CA ARG A 124 1.73 -19.50 14.91
C ARG A 124 2.97 -19.89 15.71
N TYR A 125 4.12 -20.05 15.05
CA TYR A 125 5.37 -20.46 15.70
C TYR A 125 5.99 -19.36 16.57
N LEU A 126 5.64 -18.08 16.35
CA LEU A 126 6.14 -16.99 17.21
C LEU A 126 5.62 -17.12 18.66
N LYS A 127 4.35 -17.45 18.84
CA LYS A 127 3.77 -17.66 20.18
C LYS A 127 4.38 -18.87 20.88
N GLU A 128 4.67 -19.91 20.12
CA GLU A 128 5.31 -21.14 20.63
C GLU A 128 6.75 -20.88 21.07
N ALA A 129 7.55 -20.22 20.23
CA ALA A 129 8.97 -20.03 20.48
C ALA A 129 9.29 -18.90 21.48
N PHE A 130 8.37 -17.95 21.68
CA PHE A 130 8.58 -16.77 22.53
C PHE A 130 7.46 -16.58 23.58
N PRO A 131 7.27 -17.52 24.52
CA PRO A 131 6.17 -17.49 25.48
C PRO A 131 6.24 -16.32 26.48
N ARG A 132 7.37 -15.62 26.57
CA ARG A 132 7.57 -14.46 27.47
C ARG A 132 7.50 -13.11 26.75
N ALA A 133 7.71 -13.09 25.43
CA ALA A 133 7.76 -11.85 24.68
C ALA A 133 6.34 -11.38 24.36
N ALA A 134 6.12 -10.07 24.42
CA ALA A 134 4.91 -9.49 23.86
C ALA A 134 4.98 -9.59 22.32
N LEU A 135 3.85 -9.90 21.66
CA LEU A 135 3.79 -9.98 20.20
C LEU A 135 2.92 -8.87 19.65
N LEU A 136 3.32 -8.26 18.54
CA LEU A 136 2.50 -7.36 17.75
C LEU A 136 2.59 -7.76 16.28
N PHE A 137 1.45 -7.80 15.63
CA PHE A 137 1.33 -8.05 14.20
C PHE A 137 0.98 -6.73 13.51
N ALA A 138 1.76 -6.38 12.50
CA ALA A 138 1.70 -5.09 11.82
C ALA A 138 1.29 -5.24 10.37
N GLU A 139 0.26 -4.48 9.98
CA GLU A 139 -0.23 -4.37 8.61
C GLU A 139 -0.91 -3.00 8.43
N PHE A 140 -1.17 -2.59 7.19
CA PHE A 140 -1.87 -1.35 6.89
C PHE A 140 -3.23 -1.25 7.59
N ALA A 141 -3.55 -0.04 8.04
CA ALA A 141 -4.79 0.25 8.76
C ALA A 141 -6.03 -0.17 7.96
N PRO A 142 -7.05 -0.75 8.63
CA PRO A 142 -8.23 -1.31 7.98
C PRO A 142 -9.23 -0.25 7.49
N TYR A 143 -9.09 1.01 7.91
CA TYR A 143 -9.98 2.10 7.51
C TYR A 143 -9.66 2.71 6.13
N GLY A 144 -8.67 2.19 5.40
CA GLY A 144 -8.34 2.65 4.05
C GLY A 144 -7.31 3.76 4.01
N ARG A 145 -6.81 4.03 2.80
CA ARG A 145 -5.69 4.98 2.55
C ARG A 145 -6.15 6.17 1.73
N MET A 146 -7.27 6.06 1.03
CA MET A 146 -7.80 7.15 0.24
C MET A 146 -8.34 8.23 1.18
N PHE A 147 -7.85 9.46 1.02
CA PHE A 147 -8.23 10.64 1.83
C PHE A 147 -7.80 10.63 3.30
N THR A 148 -7.04 9.63 3.74
CA THR A 148 -6.50 9.56 5.10
C THR A 148 -4.98 9.51 5.11
N ARG A 149 -4.39 9.78 6.28
CA ARG A 149 -2.96 9.54 6.49
C ARG A 149 -2.66 8.04 6.43
N PRO A 150 -1.60 7.60 5.72
CA PRO A 150 -1.14 6.22 5.79
C PRO A 150 -0.83 5.82 7.23
N ALA A 151 -1.31 4.65 7.63
CA ALA A 151 -1.16 4.14 8.99
C ALA A 151 -0.98 2.62 8.99
N LEU A 152 -0.37 2.11 10.05
CA LEU A 152 -0.31 0.68 10.38
C LEU A 152 -1.14 0.43 11.63
N PHE A 153 -1.73 -0.75 11.76
CA PHE A 153 -2.15 -1.24 13.07
C PHE A 153 -1.06 -2.09 13.70
N LEU A 154 -1.10 -2.20 15.03
CA LEU A 154 -0.24 -3.09 15.82
C LEU A 154 -1.15 -3.98 16.68
N ASP A 155 -1.50 -5.16 16.18
CA ASP A 155 -2.43 -6.08 16.86
C ASP A 155 -1.68 -7.09 17.73
N PRO A 156 -2.02 -7.25 19.02
CA PRO A 156 -1.30 -8.14 19.92
C PRO A 156 -1.59 -9.63 19.73
N SER A 157 -2.65 -9.96 19.00
CA SER A 157 -3.16 -11.32 18.82
C SER A 157 -2.85 -11.89 17.44
N GLY A 158 -2.85 -11.06 16.38
CA GLY A 158 -2.69 -11.48 14.99
C GLY A 158 -3.25 -10.46 14.02
N HIS A 159 -2.97 -10.57 12.73
CA HIS A 159 -3.54 -9.66 11.72
C HIS A 159 -4.60 -10.32 10.83
N GLN A 160 -4.94 -11.58 11.12
CA GLN A 160 -5.93 -12.39 10.39
C GLN A 160 -7.05 -12.84 11.34
N HIS A 161 -7.56 -14.08 11.23
CA HIS A 161 -8.63 -14.59 12.11
C HIS A 161 -8.26 -14.69 13.59
N THR A 162 -6.97 -14.58 13.92
CA THR A 162 -6.43 -14.54 15.28
C THR A 162 -6.45 -13.14 15.90
N GLY A 163 -6.59 -12.09 15.08
CA GLY A 163 -6.53 -10.70 15.51
C GLY A 163 -7.74 -10.23 16.33
N LEU A 164 -7.58 -9.08 16.98
CA LEU A 164 -8.62 -8.47 17.80
C LEU A 164 -9.88 -8.16 16.98
N LEU A 165 -9.73 -7.66 15.74
CA LEU A 165 -10.87 -7.39 14.85
C LEU A 165 -11.70 -8.64 14.55
N ALA A 166 -11.08 -9.81 14.45
CA ALA A 166 -11.79 -11.06 14.24
C ALA A 166 -12.41 -11.62 15.53
N ARG A 167 -11.69 -11.55 16.65
CA ARG A 167 -12.05 -12.29 17.88
C ARG A 167 -12.78 -11.48 18.94
N ARG A 168 -12.61 -10.17 18.96
CA ARG A 168 -13.10 -9.27 20.01
C ARG A 168 -13.92 -8.10 19.46
N LEU A 169 -14.46 -8.21 18.23
CA LEU A 169 -15.32 -7.18 17.66
C LEU A 169 -16.49 -6.80 18.58
N PRO A 170 -17.25 -7.73 19.20
CA PRO A 170 -18.35 -7.36 20.09
C PRO A 170 -17.92 -6.43 21.22
N GLU A 171 -16.71 -6.57 21.73
CA GLU A 171 -16.17 -5.72 22.79
C GLU A 171 -15.87 -4.30 22.29
N MET A 172 -15.37 -4.17 21.06
CA MET A 172 -15.14 -2.87 20.40
C MET A 172 -16.44 -2.10 20.15
N LEU A 173 -17.53 -2.84 19.89
CA LEU A 173 -18.86 -2.30 19.61
C LEU A 173 -19.69 -2.07 20.88
N SER A 174 -19.17 -2.46 22.04
CA SER A 174 -19.86 -2.40 23.32
C SER A 174 -19.33 -1.27 24.21
N GLY A 175 -20.15 -0.86 25.17
CA GLY A 175 -19.76 0.08 26.22
C GLY A 175 -20.45 1.44 26.13
N PRO A 176 -20.50 2.18 27.24
CA PRO A 176 -21.09 3.51 27.26
C PRO A 176 -20.26 4.47 26.41
N VAL A 177 -20.95 5.30 25.64
CA VAL A 177 -20.34 6.37 24.85
C VAL A 177 -21.13 7.65 25.05
N SER A 178 -20.41 8.74 25.31
CA SER A 178 -21.06 10.04 25.51
C SER A 178 -21.60 10.59 24.19
N HIS A 179 -22.67 11.39 24.26
CA HIS A 179 -23.19 12.10 23.09
C HIS A 179 -22.13 12.98 22.42
N GLY A 180 -21.23 13.60 23.21
CA GLY A 180 -20.13 14.41 22.69
C GLY A 180 -19.11 13.58 21.89
N THR A 181 -18.75 12.39 22.39
CA THR A 181 -17.87 11.44 21.70
C THR A 181 -18.48 10.97 20.39
N LEU A 182 -19.77 10.59 20.39
CA LEU A 182 -20.48 10.21 19.15
C LEU A 182 -20.54 11.35 18.13
N ALA A 183 -20.81 12.58 18.57
CA ALA A 183 -20.81 13.74 17.70
C ALA A 183 -19.43 14.01 17.08
N ALA A 184 -18.35 13.87 17.86
CA ALA A 184 -16.99 14.01 17.38
C ALA A 184 -16.63 12.92 16.35
N LEU A 185 -16.95 11.65 16.63
CA LEU A 185 -16.74 10.54 15.70
C LEU A 185 -17.53 10.73 14.40
N LYS A 186 -18.79 11.18 14.49
CA LYS A 186 -19.62 11.48 13.32
C LYS A 186 -19.02 12.59 12.46
N ARG A 187 -18.47 13.64 13.09
CA ARG A 187 -17.75 14.71 12.38
C ARG A 187 -16.51 14.16 11.67
N LEU A 188 -15.67 13.39 12.37
CA LEU A 188 -14.47 12.78 11.78
C LEU A 188 -14.82 11.88 10.60
N TRP A 189 -15.87 11.07 10.74
CA TRP A 189 -16.40 10.24 9.65
C TRP A 189 -16.79 11.07 8.42
N GLY A 190 -17.59 12.11 8.64
CA GLY A 190 -18.04 13.03 7.59
C GLY A 190 -16.87 13.65 6.84
N THR A 191 -15.94 14.25 7.58
CA THR A 191 -14.82 15.02 7.02
C THR A 191 -13.77 14.16 6.32
N HIS A 192 -13.42 13.00 6.87
CA HIS A 192 -12.28 12.21 6.37
C HIS A 192 -12.66 11.05 5.45
N PHE A 193 -13.92 10.62 5.46
CA PHE A 193 -14.37 9.46 4.68
C PHE A 193 -15.57 9.80 3.80
N GLU A 194 -16.68 10.24 4.38
CA GLU A 194 -17.92 10.36 3.61
C GLU A 194 -17.90 11.46 2.56
N GLU A 195 -17.57 12.70 2.95
CA GLU A 195 -17.56 13.84 2.03
C GLU A 195 -16.52 13.68 0.92
N PRO A 196 -15.23 13.34 1.20
CA PRO A 196 -14.23 13.19 0.15
C PRO A 196 -14.56 12.05 -0.82
N THR A 197 -15.03 10.91 -0.33
CA THR A 197 -15.37 9.76 -1.17
C THR A 197 -16.54 10.08 -2.11
N ARG A 198 -17.60 10.73 -1.60
CA ARG A 198 -18.76 11.13 -2.43
C ARG A 198 -18.44 12.26 -3.41
N ALA A 199 -17.53 13.17 -3.04
CA ALA A 199 -17.11 14.28 -3.89
C ALA A 199 -16.13 13.84 -4.99
N HIS A 200 -15.52 12.65 -4.89
CA HIS A 200 -14.51 12.22 -5.84
C HIS A 200 -15.09 11.92 -7.22
N SER A 201 -14.60 12.61 -8.25
CA SER A 201 -15.14 12.53 -9.62
C SER A 201 -15.06 11.13 -10.24
N SER A 202 -14.02 10.34 -9.94
CA SER A 202 -13.97 8.94 -10.38
C SER A 202 -15.01 8.07 -9.66
N GLY A 203 -15.33 8.39 -8.40
CA GLY A 203 -16.38 7.69 -7.64
C GLY A 203 -17.76 7.98 -8.22
N GLN A 204 -18.03 9.24 -8.57
CA GLN A 204 -19.28 9.64 -9.23
C GLN A 204 -19.49 8.94 -10.59
N ARG A 205 -18.46 8.92 -11.44
CA ARG A 205 -18.52 8.22 -12.73
C ARG A 205 -18.70 6.71 -12.57
N LEU A 206 -18.03 6.12 -11.58
CA LEU A 206 -18.20 4.70 -11.23
C LEU A 206 -19.62 4.41 -10.75
N ALA A 207 -20.20 5.29 -9.94
CA ALA A 207 -21.56 5.16 -9.43
C ALA A 207 -22.60 5.25 -10.56
N GLU A 208 -22.44 6.18 -11.49
CA GLU A 208 -23.30 6.30 -12.68
C GLU A 208 -23.26 5.05 -13.54
N TRP A 209 -22.05 4.59 -13.89
CA TRP A 209 -21.84 3.35 -14.65
C TRP A 209 -22.45 2.15 -13.92
N LEU A 210 -22.23 2.04 -12.60
CA LEU A 210 -22.74 0.94 -11.82
C LEU A 210 -24.27 0.96 -11.73
N SER A 211 -24.86 2.14 -11.53
CA SER A 211 -26.32 2.30 -11.48
C SER A 211 -26.99 1.89 -12.79
N GLU A 212 -26.40 2.26 -13.93
CA GLU A 212 -26.86 1.84 -15.26
C GLU A 212 -26.82 0.31 -15.39
N LYS A 213 -25.68 -0.31 -15.04
CA LYS A 213 -25.48 -1.77 -15.16
C LYS A 213 -26.35 -2.58 -14.21
N ALA A 214 -26.48 -2.12 -12.97
CA ALA A 214 -27.30 -2.79 -11.95
C ALA A 214 -28.79 -2.77 -12.31
N ALA A 215 -29.25 -1.76 -13.06
CA ALA A 215 -30.64 -1.64 -13.52
C ALA A 215 -31.65 -1.82 -12.36
N GLY A 216 -31.37 -1.20 -11.21
CA GLY A 216 -32.21 -1.25 -10.01
C GLY A 216 -32.04 -2.48 -9.11
N ARG A 217 -31.16 -3.43 -9.45
CA ARG A 217 -30.77 -4.54 -8.54
C ARG A 217 -29.91 -4.02 -7.39
N LYS A 218 -29.96 -4.72 -6.25
CA LYS A 218 -28.97 -4.53 -5.18
C LYS A 218 -27.58 -4.90 -5.70
N VAL A 219 -26.53 -4.24 -5.22
CA VAL A 219 -25.17 -4.47 -5.68
C VAL A 219 -24.28 -4.99 -4.56
N VAL A 220 -23.58 -6.10 -4.82
CA VAL A 220 -22.43 -6.54 -4.03
C VAL A 220 -21.13 -6.18 -4.74
N LEU A 221 -20.17 -5.61 -4.03
CA LEU A 221 -18.82 -5.37 -4.54
C LEU A 221 -17.95 -6.61 -4.29
N PHE A 222 -17.45 -7.25 -5.35
CA PHE A 222 -16.38 -8.23 -5.24
C PHE A 222 -15.04 -7.49 -5.19
N ALA A 223 -14.50 -7.35 -3.98
CA ALA A 223 -13.24 -6.66 -3.72
C ALA A 223 -12.06 -7.63 -3.83
N LEU A 224 -11.60 -7.87 -5.06
CA LEU A 224 -10.54 -8.84 -5.35
C LEU A 224 -9.16 -8.30 -4.93
N GLN A 225 -8.31 -9.23 -4.48
CA GLN A 225 -6.92 -8.96 -4.12
C GLN A 225 -5.99 -9.98 -4.78
N PRO A 226 -4.67 -9.74 -4.83
CA PRO A 226 -3.78 -10.66 -5.49
C PRO A 226 -3.76 -12.03 -4.80
N THR A 227 -4.00 -13.08 -5.57
CA THR A 227 -4.12 -14.47 -5.07
C THR A 227 -2.79 -15.07 -4.63
N ASP A 228 -1.69 -14.37 -4.90
CA ASP A 228 -0.30 -14.77 -4.59
C ASP A 228 0.27 -13.99 -3.39
N TRP A 229 -0.56 -13.21 -2.69
CA TRP A 229 -0.20 -12.56 -1.43
C TRP A 229 -0.27 -13.54 -0.28
N MET A 230 0.68 -13.43 0.65
CA MET A 230 0.71 -14.24 1.87
C MET A 230 -0.59 -14.14 2.69
N THR A 231 -1.17 -12.94 2.78
CA THR A 231 -2.45 -12.69 3.47
C THR A 231 -3.66 -13.28 2.74
N TYR A 232 -3.54 -13.61 1.45
CA TYR A 232 -4.55 -14.35 0.71
C TYR A 232 -4.31 -15.86 0.85
N GLU A 233 -3.10 -16.33 0.55
CA GLU A 233 -2.74 -17.75 0.56
C GLU A 233 -2.85 -18.38 1.95
N GLY A 234 -2.57 -17.63 3.01
CA GLY A 234 -2.77 -18.10 4.39
C GLY A 234 -4.24 -18.09 4.82
N ALA A 235 -5.05 -17.16 4.31
CA ALA A 235 -6.43 -16.99 4.74
C ALA A 235 -7.43 -17.86 3.96
N TYR A 236 -7.14 -18.22 2.70
CA TYR A 236 -8.12 -18.88 1.83
C TYR A 236 -7.49 -19.94 0.93
N GLU A 237 -8.22 -20.45 -0.06
CA GLU A 237 -7.73 -21.50 -0.96
C GLU A 237 -7.05 -20.95 -2.22
N THR A 238 -6.24 -21.79 -2.87
CA THR A 238 -5.63 -21.50 -4.17
C THR A 238 -6.66 -21.55 -5.29
N ILE A 239 -7.23 -20.40 -5.63
CA ILE A 239 -8.16 -20.24 -6.74
C ILE A 239 -7.75 -19.05 -7.63
N PRO A 240 -7.67 -19.22 -8.97
CA PRO A 240 -7.45 -18.10 -9.88
C PRO A 240 -8.57 -17.05 -9.77
N LEU A 241 -8.26 -15.78 -10.03
CA LEU A 241 -9.24 -14.68 -9.95
C LEU A 241 -10.52 -14.94 -10.75
N SER A 242 -10.41 -15.47 -11.97
CA SER A 242 -11.57 -15.79 -12.81
C SER A 242 -12.46 -16.86 -12.16
N GLY A 243 -11.85 -17.94 -11.65
CA GLY A 243 -12.55 -19.00 -10.93
C GLY A 243 -13.23 -18.48 -9.66
N LEU A 244 -12.60 -17.56 -8.94
CA LEU A 244 -13.19 -16.94 -7.75
C LEU A 244 -14.43 -16.13 -8.11
N VAL A 245 -14.35 -15.30 -9.16
CA VAL A 245 -15.48 -14.50 -9.63
C VAL A 245 -16.62 -15.38 -10.12
N MET A 246 -16.34 -16.43 -10.89
CA MET A 246 -17.36 -17.38 -11.35
C MET A 246 -18.03 -18.11 -10.16
N ARG A 247 -17.23 -18.54 -9.17
CA ARG A 247 -17.76 -19.20 -7.97
C ARG A 247 -18.67 -18.28 -7.16
N TRP A 248 -18.23 -17.05 -6.90
CA TRP A 248 -19.04 -16.05 -6.21
C TRP A 248 -20.27 -15.64 -7.03
N GLY A 249 -20.12 -15.55 -8.35
CA GLY A 249 -21.20 -15.34 -9.29
C GLY A 249 -22.30 -16.38 -9.22
N ALA A 250 -21.92 -17.66 -9.20
CA ALA A 250 -22.84 -18.78 -9.07
C ALA A 250 -23.60 -18.82 -7.73
N ALA A 251 -23.01 -18.24 -6.68
CA ALA A 251 -23.62 -18.12 -5.35
C ALA A 251 -24.49 -16.86 -5.18
N LEU A 252 -24.50 -15.96 -6.16
CA LEU A 252 -25.17 -14.66 -6.03
C LEU A 252 -26.71 -14.80 -6.14
N PRO A 253 -27.50 -14.25 -5.20
CA PRO A 253 -28.95 -14.33 -5.28
C PRO A 253 -29.50 -13.56 -6.49
N GLY A 254 -30.60 -14.04 -7.10
CA GLY A 254 -31.11 -13.50 -8.37
C GLY A 254 -31.52 -12.02 -8.35
N GLY A 255 -31.82 -11.46 -7.17
CA GLY A 255 -32.12 -10.02 -6.98
C GLY A 255 -30.88 -9.10 -6.94
N TRP A 256 -29.69 -9.67 -7.06
CA TRP A 256 -28.41 -8.98 -6.90
C TRP A 256 -27.61 -8.91 -8.21
N ALA A 257 -26.83 -7.85 -8.31
CA ALA A 257 -25.75 -7.67 -9.27
C ALA A 257 -24.40 -7.66 -8.53
N ALA A 258 -23.33 -8.08 -9.19
CA ALA A 258 -21.97 -7.97 -8.68
C ALA A 258 -21.19 -6.92 -9.46
N CYS A 259 -20.51 -6.03 -8.74
CA CYS A 259 -19.46 -5.18 -9.30
C CYS A 259 -18.10 -5.79 -8.95
N VAL A 260 -17.28 -6.12 -9.95
CA VAL A 260 -15.95 -6.70 -9.73
C VAL A 260 -14.90 -5.62 -9.88
N THR A 261 -14.09 -5.46 -8.83
CA THR A 261 -12.90 -4.59 -8.85
C THR A 261 -11.65 -5.40 -8.59
N CYS A 262 -10.55 -5.02 -9.23
CA CYS A 262 -9.27 -5.71 -9.13
C CYS A 262 -8.23 -4.84 -8.43
N HIS A 263 -7.35 -5.47 -7.66
CA HIS A 263 -6.16 -4.80 -7.14
C HIS A 263 -5.25 -4.36 -8.29
N PRO A 264 -4.55 -3.20 -8.21
CA PRO A 264 -3.66 -2.74 -9.28
C PRO A 264 -2.56 -3.73 -9.71
N HIS A 265 -2.20 -4.68 -8.83
CA HIS A 265 -1.14 -5.67 -9.05
C HIS A 265 -1.60 -7.02 -9.61
N GLN A 266 -2.91 -7.28 -9.71
CA GLN A 266 -3.43 -8.48 -10.37
C GLN A 266 -4.83 -8.16 -10.90
N ARG A 267 -5.06 -8.35 -12.20
CA ARG A 267 -6.33 -8.05 -12.87
C ARG A 267 -6.81 -9.23 -13.70
N LEU A 268 -8.11 -9.30 -13.94
CA LEU A 268 -8.66 -10.13 -15.01
C LEU A 268 -8.23 -9.58 -16.37
N THR A 269 -8.02 -10.47 -17.34
CA THR A 269 -7.86 -10.05 -18.74
C THR A 269 -9.19 -9.57 -19.31
N THR A 270 -9.16 -8.77 -20.36
CA THR A 270 -10.38 -8.28 -21.04
C THR A 270 -11.22 -9.45 -21.56
N GLU A 271 -10.57 -10.48 -22.08
CA GLU A 271 -11.20 -11.70 -22.59
C GLU A 271 -11.88 -12.48 -21.47
N ALA A 272 -11.20 -12.68 -20.33
CA ALA A 272 -11.77 -13.37 -19.18
C ALA A 272 -12.96 -12.60 -18.60
N ALA A 273 -12.86 -11.27 -18.51
CA ALA A 273 -13.95 -10.41 -18.06
C ALA A 273 -15.16 -10.48 -19.01
N GLY A 274 -14.93 -10.50 -20.33
CA GLY A 274 -15.96 -10.65 -21.34
C GLY A 274 -16.71 -11.97 -21.22
N LEU A 275 -15.98 -13.09 -21.16
CA LEU A 275 -16.56 -14.43 -21.01
C LEU A 275 -17.37 -14.56 -19.72
N ILE A 276 -16.86 -14.03 -18.60
CA ILE A 276 -17.61 -14.02 -17.33
C ILE A 276 -18.91 -13.21 -17.48
N GLY A 277 -18.88 -12.06 -18.15
CA GLY A 277 -20.09 -11.25 -18.35
C GLY A 277 -21.14 -11.90 -19.26
N GLU A 278 -20.71 -12.71 -20.23
CA GLU A 278 -21.59 -13.51 -21.09
C GLU A 278 -22.26 -14.65 -20.32
N GLU A 279 -21.51 -15.37 -19.48
CA GLU A 279 -22.00 -16.49 -18.68
C GLU A 279 -22.84 -16.03 -17.47
N PHE A 280 -22.47 -14.89 -16.87
CA PHE A 280 -23.13 -14.31 -15.71
C PHE A 280 -23.57 -12.86 -16.01
N PRO A 281 -24.74 -12.65 -16.63
CA PRO A 281 -25.23 -11.32 -17.04
C PRO A 281 -25.42 -10.30 -15.92
N ASN A 282 -25.40 -10.75 -14.67
CA ASN A 282 -25.49 -9.92 -13.46
C ASN A 282 -24.13 -9.57 -12.85
N ILE A 283 -23.01 -9.97 -13.46
CA ILE A 283 -21.65 -9.65 -13.02
C ILE A 283 -21.02 -8.63 -13.96
N PHE A 284 -20.55 -7.52 -13.38
CA PHE A 284 -19.96 -6.42 -14.12
C PHE A 284 -18.54 -6.17 -13.64
N VAL A 285 -17.57 -6.43 -14.52
CA VAL A 285 -16.17 -6.08 -14.25
C VAL A 285 -15.96 -4.60 -14.53
N ALA A 286 -15.48 -3.86 -13.53
CA ALA A 286 -15.23 -2.43 -13.67
C ALA A 286 -14.20 -2.16 -14.79
N PRO A 287 -14.44 -1.18 -15.68
CA PRO A 287 -13.52 -0.87 -16.78
C PRO A 287 -12.09 -0.59 -16.28
N PRO A 288 -11.02 -0.97 -16.99
CA PRO A 288 -9.65 -0.84 -16.47
C PRO A 288 -9.21 0.57 -16.08
N ASP A 289 -9.79 1.60 -16.71
CA ASP A 289 -9.57 3.03 -16.45
C ASP A 289 -10.37 3.55 -15.26
N LEU A 290 -11.39 2.80 -14.83
CA LEU A 290 -12.27 3.11 -13.71
C LEU A 290 -12.14 2.13 -12.55
N GLY A 291 -11.55 0.94 -12.70
CA GLY A 291 -11.76 -0.19 -11.79
C GLY A 291 -10.58 -0.59 -10.91
N ALA A 292 -9.39 -0.02 -11.12
CA ALA A 292 -8.18 -0.45 -10.41
C ALA A 292 -7.77 0.48 -9.28
N GLY A 293 -7.69 -0.06 -8.06
CA GLY A 293 -7.22 0.69 -6.88
C GLY A 293 -8.22 1.73 -6.38
N VAL A 294 -9.50 1.60 -6.74
CA VAL A 294 -10.56 2.56 -6.42
C VAL A 294 -11.81 1.92 -5.82
N SER A 295 -11.72 0.66 -5.37
CA SER A 295 -12.83 -0.06 -4.73
C SER A 295 -13.44 0.71 -3.56
N GLU A 296 -12.62 1.48 -2.82
CA GLU A 296 -13.03 2.34 -1.69
C GLU A 296 -14.05 3.41 -2.13
N LEU A 297 -13.99 3.87 -3.38
CA LEU A 297 -14.91 4.86 -3.94
C LEU A 297 -16.32 4.31 -4.24
N LEU A 298 -16.47 2.99 -4.32
CA LEU A 298 -17.76 2.34 -4.59
C LEU A 298 -18.54 2.05 -3.31
N LEU A 299 -17.91 2.09 -2.13
CA LEU A 299 -18.55 1.79 -0.85
C LEU A 299 -19.84 2.60 -0.57
N PRO A 300 -19.95 3.90 -0.93
CA PRO A 300 -21.20 4.65 -0.77
C PRO A 300 -22.33 4.19 -1.70
N HIS A 301 -22.02 3.42 -2.75
CA HIS A 301 -22.89 3.12 -3.89
C HIS A 301 -23.23 1.63 -4.04
N VAL A 302 -22.74 0.79 -3.12
CA VAL A 302 -23.06 -0.65 -3.08
C VAL A 302 -23.83 -1.00 -1.81
N ASP A 303 -24.52 -2.13 -1.84
CA ASP A 303 -25.35 -2.62 -0.75
C ASP A 303 -24.59 -3.59 0.15
N ALA A 304 -23.62 -4.32 -0.38
CA ALA A 304 -22.75 -5.24 0.37
C ALA A 304 -21.36 -5.36 -0.27
N VAL A 305 -20.42 -6.00 0.42
CA VAL A 305 -19.07 -6.29 -0.11
C VAL A 305 -18.72 -7.75 0.15
N ALA A 306 -18.13 -8.42 -0.83
CA ALA A 306 -17.50 -9.74 -0.68
C ALA A 306 -15.99 -9.61 -0.79
N ALA A 307 -15.28 -10.20 0.17
CA ALA A 307 -13.82 -10.12 0.26
C ALA A 307 -13.25 -11.33 1.00
N VAL A 308 -12.00 -11.68 0.68
CA VAL A 308 -11.25 -12.69 1.44
C VAL A 308 -10.57 -12.05 2.66
N SER A 309 -9.57 -11.19 2.42
CA SER A 309 -8.80 -10.48 3.46
C SER A 309 -8.46 -9.04 3.03
N SER A 310 -9.17 -8.52 2.04
CA SER A 310 -8.99 -7.15 1.53
C SER A 310 -9.42 -6.11 2.57
N SER A 311 -8.63 -5.06 2.75
CA SER A 311 -8.99 -3.92 3.62
C SER A 311 -10.30 -3.25 3.20
N VAL A 312 -10.70 -3.37 1.92
CA VAL A 312 -12.00 -2.87 1.43
C VAL A 312 -13.16 -3.52 2.18
N GLY A 313 -13.03 -4.79 2.60
CA GLY A 313 -14.05 -5.46 3.43
C GLY A 313 -14.19 -4.81 4.81
N ALA A 314 -13.08 -4.45 5.47
CA ALA A 314 -13.13 -3.76 6.75
C ALA A 314 -13.65 -2.32 6.60
N GLN A 315 -13.30 -1.64 5.51
CA GLN A 315 -13.88 -0.33 5.18
C GLN A 315 -15.39 -0.42 4.95
N ALA A 316 -15.87 -1.47 4.29
CA ALA A 316 -17.31 -1.69 4.09
C ALA A 316 -18.07 -1.79 5.43
N ALA A 317 -17.49 -2.46 6.43
CA ALA A 317 -18.06 -2.49 7.77
C ALA A 317 -18.14 -1.09 8.42
N LEU A 318 -17.11 -0.24 8.24
CA LEU A 318 -17.14 1.17 8.68
C LEU A 318 -18.19 2.02 7.95
N TRP A 319 -18.52 1.65 6.71
CA TRP A 319 -19.65 2.21 5.94
C TRP A 319 -21.02 1.61 6.33
N GLY A 320 -21.07 0.72 7.33
CA GLY A 320 -22.30 0.04 7.76
C GLY A 320 -22.82 -0.99 6.75
N LYS A 321 -21.98 -1.45 5.82
CA LYS A 321 -22.36 -2.44 4.81
C LYS A 321 -22.15 -3.87 5.34
N PRO A 322 -23.04 -4.82 5.03
CA PRO A 322 -22.77 -6.24 5.21
C PRO A 322 -21.52 -6.68 4.45
N VAL A 323 -20.73 -7.59 5.04
CA VAL A 323 -19.46 -8.07 4.49
C VAL A 323 -19.48 -9.59 4.34
N ALA A 324 -19.58 -10.11 3.12
CA ALA A 324 -19.34 -11.53 2.83
C ALA A 324 -17.85 -11.86 2.93
N ALA A 325 -17.42 -12.26 4.13
CA ALA A 325 -16.04 -12.61 4.45
C ALA A 325 -15.75 -14.08 4.12
N TYR A 326 -14.79 -14.32 3.22
CA TYR A 326 -14.34 -15.64 2.82
C TYR A 326 -12.98 -15.98 3.43
N GLY A 327 -12.82 -17.21 3.89
CA GLY A 327 -11.59 -17.67 4.52
C GLY A 327 -11.43 -17.23 5.97
N GLU A 328 -10.20 -17.37 6.49
CA GLU A 328 -9.80 -17.17 7.87
C GLU A 328 -8.99 -15.87 8.01
N SER A 329 -9.65 -14.74 7.78
CA SER A 329 -9.06 -13.41 7.83
C SER A 329 -9.57 -12.57 9.00
N SER A 330 -9.07 -11.33 9.12
CA SER A 330 -9.58 -10.36 10.09
C SER A 330 -11.05 -9.98 9.85
N LEU A 331 -11.58 -10.24 8.65
CA LEU A 331 -12.96 -9.91 8.27
C LEU A 331 -13.99 -10.83 8.94
N CYS A 332 -13.58 -12.01 9.43
CA CYS A 332 -14.48 -12.97 10.09
C CYS A 332 -15.23 -12.36 11.28
N GLY A 333 -14.66 -11.34 11.94
CA GLY A 333 -15.32 -10.63 13.03
C GLY A 333 -16.60 -9.90 12.61
N PHE A 334 -16.68 -9.42 11.37
CA PHE A 334 -17.88 -8.76 10.82
C PHE A 334 -18.96 -9.78 10.38
N GLY A 335 -18.67 -11.08 10.50
CA GLY A 335 -19.55 -12.22 10.25
C GLY A 335 -19.11 -13.08 9.07
N TYR A 336 -19.35 -14.39 9.17
CA TYR A 336 -19.15 -15.36 8.08
C TYR A 336 -20.35 -15.34 7.13
N TRP A 337 -20.53 -14.23 6.42
CA TRP A 337 -21.65 -14.10 5.49
C TRP A 337 -21.29 -14.76 4.16
N ARG A 338 -22.14 -15.69 3.74
CA ARG A 338 -22.06 -16.29 2.40
C ARG A 338 -22.91 -15.45 1.45
N LEU A 339 -22.56 -15.42 0.17
CA LEU A 339 -23.29 -14.64 -0.82
C LEU A 339 -24.77 -15.02 -0.92
N GLU A 340 -25.07 -16.30 -0.70
CA GLU A 340 -26.43 -16.86 -0.69
C GLU A 340 -27.32 -16.24 0.38
N ASP A 341 -26.73 -15.73 1.47
CA ASP A 341 -27.44 -15.20 2.64
C ASP A 341 -27.60 -13.66 2.60
N LEU A 342 -27.20 -13.00 1.52
CA LEU A 342 -27.14 -11.53 1.43
C LEU A 342 -28.47 -10.80 1.67
N ASP A 343 -29.61 -11.40 1.32
CA ASP A 343 -30.92 -10.74 1.50
C ASP A 343 -31.31 -10.54 2.97
N GLY A 344 -30.75 -11.34 3.88
CA GLY A 344 -30.94 -11.21 5.33
C GLY A 344 -29.77 -10.54 6.06
N ALA A 345 -28.66 -10.28 5.36
CA ALA A 345 -27.43 -9.79 5.98
C ALA A 345 -27.59 -8.33 6.46
N LYS A 346 -27.02 -8.04 7.63
CA LYS A 346 -27.02 -6.70 8.23
C LYS A 346 -25.59 -6.27 8.50
N GLY A 347 -25.26 -5.04 8.09
CA GLY A 347 -24.02 -4.40 8.47
C GLY A 347 -24.11 -3.79 9.86
N LEU A 348 -23.01 -3.17 10.29
CA LEU A 348 -22.97 -2.41 11.53
C LEU A 348 -23.94 -1.22 11.45
N ASN A 349 -24.67 -0.96 12.52
CA ASN A 349 -25.48 0.24 12.65
C ASN A 349 -24.61 1.51 12.82
N ASP A 350 -25.24 2.68 12.77
CA ASP A 350 -24.53 3.96 12.86
C ASP A 350 -23.72 4.13 14.15
N THR A 351 -24.20 3.63 15.29
CA THR A 351 -23.46 3.70 16.54
C THR A 351 -22.30 2.71 16.52
N GLU A 352 -22.53 1.47 16.11
CA GLU A 352 -21.51 0.42 16.04
C GLU A 352 -20.34 0.82 15.14
N ARG A 353 -20.60 1.32 13.93
CA ARG A 353 -19.51 1.74 13.02
C ARG A 353 -18.69 2.91 13.57
N LEU A 354 -19.31 3.82 14.35
CA LEU A 354 -18.59 4.90 15.02
C LEU A 354 -17.76 4.40 16.21
N LEU A 355 -18.25 3.40 16.95
CA LEU A 355 -17.48 2.75 18.01
C LEU A 355 -16.29 1.96 17.46
N LEU A 356 -16.46 1.30 16.31
CA LEU A 356 -15.34 0.71 15.57
C LEU A 356 -14.30 1.78 15.17
N LEU A 357 -14.74 2.92 14.63
CA LEU A 357 -13.85 4.03 14.30
C LEU A 357 -13.11 4.55 15.55
N ARG A 358 -13.79 4.65 16.70
CA ARG A 358 -13.18 5.02 17.98
C ARG A 358 -12.05 4.06 18.35
N PHE A 359 -12.31 2.75 18.30
CA PHE A 359 -11.31 1.72 18.57
C PHE A 359 -10.08 1.86 17.66
N LEU A 360 -10.31 1.94 16.35
CA LEU A 360 -9.25 2.06 15.35
C LEU A 360 -8.41 3.33 15.54
N THR A 361 -9.03 4.42 15.98
CA THR A 361 -8.36 5.73 16.13
C THR A 361 -7.79 5.99 17.52
N HIS A 362 -7.86 5.02 18.44
CA HIS A 362 -7.35 5.18 19.80
C HIS A 362 -5.87 4.77 19.94
N ARG A 363 -5.63 3.47 20.17
CA ARG A 363 -4.31 2.87 20.42
C ARG A 363 -3.99 1.76 19.42
N TYR A 364 -4.90 1.46 18.50
CA TYR A 364 -4.78 0.32 17.58
C TYR A 364 -4.05 0.71 16.29
N CYS A 365 -4.43 1.82 15.65
CA CYS A 365 -3.74 2.33 14.46
C CYS A 365 -2.79 3.49 14.78
N HIS A 366 -1.69 3.55 14.05
CA HIS A 366 -0.58 4.47 14.25
C HIS A 366 -0.16 5.08 12.90
N PRO A 367 0.11 6.40 12.82
CA PRO A 367 0.56 7.01 11.58
C PRO A 367 1.90 6.44 11.15
N LEU A 368 1.99 6.00 9.89
CA LEU A 368 3.17 5.31 9.36
C LEU A 368 4.42 6.20 9.40
N ASP A 369 4.27 7.48 9.12
CA ASP A 369 5.37 8.44 9.13
C ASP A 369 5.86 8.76 10.55
N ARG A 370 4.99 8.73 11.57
CA ARG A 370 5.43 8.80 12.97
C ARG A 370 6.21 7.54 13.36
N LEU A 371 5.71 6.36 13.00
CA LEU A 371 6.42 5.09 13.21
C LEU A 371 7.78 5.03 12.48
N GLN A 372 7.94 5.74 11.36
CA GLN A 372 9.16 5.75 10.56
C GLN A 372 10.16 6.82 10.97
N PHE A 373 9.69 8.02 11.29
CA PHE A 373 10.56 9.21 11.34
C PHE A 373 10.54 9.93 12.69
N GLU A 374 9.55 9.68 13.55
CA GLU A 374 9.48 10.30 14.87
C GLU A 374 10.21 9.43 15.90
N GLY A 375 11.49 9.78 16.15
CA GLY A 375 12.32 9.07 17.10
C GLY A 375 11.66 8.97 18.47
N GLY A 376 11.55 7.75 19.00
CA GLY A 376 10.94 7.48 20.31
C GLY A 376 9.44 7.28 20.29
N TYR A 377 8.72 7.50 19.17
CA TYR A 377 7.27 7.27 19.10
C TYR A 377 6.90 5.81 19.38
N LEU A 378 7.50 4.87 18.65
CA LEU A 378 7.28 3.43 18.86
C LEU A 378 7.70 3.02 20.28
N ASN A 379 8.87 3.46 20.76
CA ASN A 379 9.33 3.18 22.11
C ASN A 379 8.33 3.66 23.18
N GLY A 380 7.79 4.87 23.02
CA GLY A 380 6.81 5.44 23.93
C GLY A 380 5.51 4.64 23.98
N PHE A 381 5.03 4.16 22.82
CA PHE A 381 3.89 3.24 22.75
C PHE A 381 4.18 1.91 23.46
N LEU A 382 5.31 1.28 23.15
CA LEU A 382 5.71 0.02 23.75
C LEU A 382 5.88 0.14 25.28
N GLU A 383 6.45 1.24 25.78
CA GLU A 383 6.57 1.46 27.22
C GLU A 383 5.21 1.64 27.93
N GLN A 384 4.25 2.31 27.29
CA GLN A 384 2.88 2.41 27.83
C GLN A 384 2.21 1.05 27.89
N TRP A 385 2.31 0.26 26.82
CA TRP A 385 1.77 -1.09 26.81
C TRP A 385 2.46 -2.00 27.84
N ARG A 386 3.76 -1.76 28.12
CA ARG A 386 4.52 -2.49 29.16
C ARG A 386 3.99 -2.21 30.53
N GLN A 387 3.72 -0.95 30.81
CA GLN A 387 3.17 -0.49 32.08
C GLN A 387 1.77 -1.06 32.30
N ALA A 388 1.02 -1.30 31.22
CA ALA A 388 -0.25 -2.03 31.23
C ALA A 388 -0.08 -3.57 31.28
N GLY A 389 1.15 -4.08 31.52
CA GLY A 389 1.43 -5.49 31.68
C GLY A 389 1.28 -6.33 30.42
N TRP A 390 1.45 -5.73 29.24
CA TRP A 390 1.20 -6.38 27.94
C TRP A 390 -0.23 -6.88 27.74
N SER A 391 -1.18 -6.34 28.51
CA SER A 391 -2.58 -6.74 28.40
C SER A 391 -3.18 -6.36 27.05
N HIS A 392 -4.01 -7.23 26.47
CA HIS A 392 -4.80 -6.89 25.30
C HIS A 392 -5.86 -5.82 25.62
N ASP A 393 -6.29 -5.72 26.89
CA ASP A 393 -7.28 -4.73 27.32
C ASP A 393 -6.75 -3.30 27.24
N PHE A 394 -5.43 -3.12 27.12
CA PHE A 394 -4.79 -1.84 26.81
C PHE A 394 -5.37 -1.17 25.55
N PHE A 395 -5.80 -1.97 24.57
CA PHE A 395 -6.40 -1.47 23.33
C PHE A 395 -7.90 -1.13 23.48
N PHE A 396 -8.56 -1.61 24.53
CA PHE A 396 -10.00 -1.45 24.79
C PHE A 396 -10.30 -0.41 25.88
N ASP A 397 -9.30 0.04 26.62
CA ASP A 397 -9.41 1.23 27.48
C ASP A 397 -9.58 2.48 26.62
N GLN A 398 -10.83 2.84 26.38
CA GLN A 398 -11.21 3.95 25.51
C GLN A 398 -11.52 5.24 26.29
N ASP A 399 -11.39 5.24 27.61
CA ASP A 399 -11.68 6.41 28.46
C ASP A 399 -10.75 7.59 28.16
N ALA A 400 -9.53 7.27 27.71
CA ALA A 400 -8.54 8.24 27.23
C ALA A 400 -8.66 8.57 25.73
N TRP A 401 -9.77 8.22 25.05
CA TRP A 401 -9.95 8.56 23.64
C TRP A 401 -10.06 10.07 23.46
N ASP A 402 -9.20 10.61 22.60
CA ASP A 402 -9.09 12.03 22.32
C ASP A 402 -9.44 12.32 20.84
N PRO A 403 -10.45 13.17 20.55
CA PRO A 403 -10.81 13.51 19.19
C PRO A 403 -9.69 14.23 18.42
N GLU A 404 -8.80 14.98 19.08
CA GLU A 404 -7.70 15.67 18.40
C GLU A 404 -6.62 14.67 17.95
N ALA A 405 -6.23 13.73 18.82
CA ALA A 405 -5.36 12.62 18.45
C ALA A 405 -5.94 11.78 17.30
N ALA A 406 -7.24 11.46 17.36
CA ALA A 406 -7.94 10.75 16.28
C ALA A 406 -7.92 11.53 14.97
N GLU A 407 -8.17 12.84 15.01
CA GLU A 407 -8.09 13.71 13.82
C GLU A 407 -6.66 13.75 13.26
N ASN A 408 -5.63 13.83 14.10
CA ASN A 408 -4.23 13.83 13.66
C ASN A 408 -3.78 12.50 13.02
N LEU A 409 -4.41 11.39 13.42
CA LEU A 409 -4.23 10.09 12.76
C LEU A 409 -4.90 10.05 11.39
N LEU A 410 -6.09 10.64 11.23
CA LEU A 410 -6.86 10.57 10.00
C LEU A 410 -6.45 11.63 8.97
N ARG A 411 -6.08 12.82 9.43
CA ARG A 411 -5.76 13.97 8.58
C ARG A 411 -4.62 13.63 7.61
N PRO A 412 -4.83 13.72 6.28
CA PRO A 412 -3.77 13.55 5.30
C PRO A 412 -2.55 14.38 5.69
N ALA A 413 -1.36 13.79 5.56
CA ALA A 413 -0.14 14.55 5.77
C ALA A 413 -0.19 15.80 4.87
N PRO A 414 0.11 17.01 5.39
CA PRO A 414 0.20 18.17 4.53
C PRO A 414 1.16 17.85 3.38
N PRO A 415 0.90 18.30 2.15
CA PRO A 415 1.87 18.17 1.08
C PRO A 415 3.18 18.70 1.63
N LYS A 416 4.25 17.88 1.58
CA LYS A 416 5.57 18.27 2.12
C LYS A 416 5.85 19.69 1.61
N ALA A 417 5.95 20.65 2.53
CA ALA A 417 6.31 22.01 2.18
C ALA A 417 7.53 21.92 1.26
N ALA A 418 7.46 22.57 0.11
CA ALA A 418 8.64 22.74 -0.74
C ALA A 418 9.79 23.17 0.18
N ALA A 419 10.95 22.52 0.04
CA ALA A 419 12.12 22.84 0.84
C ALA A 419 12.26 24.37 0.91
N PRO A 420 12.47 24.95 2.11
CA PRO A 420 12.47 26.40 2.26
C PRO A 420 13.42 26.99 1.21
N ALA A 421 12.90 27.96 0.45
CA ALA A 421 13.68 28.66 -0.55
C ALA A 421 15.01 29.09 0.09
N ALA A 422 16.12 28.77 -0.59
CA ALA A 422 17.44 29.19 -0.14
C ALA A 422 17.39 30.70 0.17
N PRO A 423 18.06 31.14 1.25
CA PRO A 423 17.98 32.53 1.69
C PRO A 423 18.33 33.47 0.52
N ALA A 424 17.55 34.54 0.38
CA ALA A 424 17.77 35.53 -0.66
C ALA A 424 19.23 36.03 -0.59
N PRO A 425 19.97 36.07 -1.71
CA PRO A 425 21.34 36.54 -1.70
C PRO A 425 21.39 38.01 -1.28
N SER A 426 22.35 38.33 -0.40
CA SER A 426 22.62 39.71 0.03
C SER A 426 22.78 40.64 -1.19
N PRO A 427 22.16 41.83 -1.18
CA PRO A 427 22.26 42.77 -2.28
C PRO A 427 23.67 43.38 -2.28
N GLY A 428 24.53 42.91 -3.19
CA GLY A 428 25.88 43.45 -3.33
C GLY A 428 26.91 42.58 -4.07
N GLY A 429 26.59 41.33 -4.41
CA GLY A 429 27.48 40.47 -5.20
C GLY A 429 27.26 40.57 -6.72
N PRO A 430 28.28 40.29 -7.55
CA PRO A 430 28.15 40.29 -9.01
C PRO A 430 27.04 39.33 -9.45
N HIS A 431 26.17 39.78 -10.35
CA HIS A 431 25.02 39.00 -10.82
C HIS A 431 25.48 37.60 -11.28
N PRO A 432 25.03 36.52 -10.62
CA PRO A 432 25.36 35.17 -11.07
C PRO A 432 24.74 34.93 -12.45
N ALA A 433 25.49 34.24 -13.32
CA ALA A 433 25.00 33.82 -14.61
C ALA A 433 23.65 33.11 -14.45
N ARG A 434 22.65 33.52 -15.24
CA ARG A 434 21.29 32.97 -15.20
C ARG A 434 21.36 31.45 -15.31
N LYS A 435 20.81 30.74 -14.32
CA LYS A 435 20.74 29.28 -14.31
C LYS A 435 19.85 28.79 -15.45
N THR A 436 20.21 27.65 -16.03
CA THR A 436 19.35 26.99 -17.03
C THR A 436 18.13 26.43 -16.32
N ARG A 437 16.93 26.77 -16.79
CA ARG A 437 15.67 26.26 -16.23
C ARG A 437 15.24 24.98 -16.95
N VAL A 438 14.97 23.93 -16.19
CA VAL A 438 14.64 22.60 -16.71
C VAL A 438 13.22 22.23 -16.27
N LEU A 439 12.35 21.92 -17.23
CA LEU A 439 11.09 21.24 -16.98
C LEU A 439 11.35 19.73 -16.92
N LEU A 440 11.05 19.10 -15.79
CA LEU A 440 11.18 17.65 -15.63
C LEU A 440 9.82 16.98 -15.79
N LEU A 441 9.66 16.19 -16.85
CA LEU A 441 8.52 15.31 -17.06
C LEU A 441 8.85 13.96 -16.42
N ASN A 442 8.26 13.70 -15.26
CA ASN A 442 8.66 12.62 -14.39
C ASN A 442 7.73 11.41 -14.56
N GLU A 443 8.10 10.48 -15.45
CA GLU A 443 7.38 9.23 -15.67
C GLU A 443 7.66 8.26 -14.51
N THR A 444 7.15 8.59 -13.33
CA THR A 444 7.07 7.67 -12.21
C THR A 444 5.61 7.31 -12.01
N GLY A 445 5.31 6.03 -11.80
CA GLY A 445 3.92 5.56 -11.74
C GLY A 445 3.06 6.32 -10.72
N VAL A 446 1.72 6.25 -10.90
CA VAL A 446 0.71 6.94 -10.08
C VAL A 446 0.85 6.67 -8.56
N LEU A 447 1.49 5.54 -8.21
CA LEU A 447 1.92 5.24 -6.85
C LEU A 447 3.45 5.20 -6.81
N HIS A 448 4.07 6.24 -6.25
CA HIS A 448 5.52 6.30 -6.13
C HIS A 448 6.03 5.27 -5.11
N HIS A 449 6.70 4.22 -5.57
CA HIS A 449 7.51 3.38 -4.69
C HIS A 449 8.91 3.98 -4.50
N ALA A 450 9.64 3.51 -3.49
CA ALA A 450 10.96 4.03 -3.14
C ALA A 450 11.97 4.06 -4.32
N GLY A 451 11.84 3.12 -5.27
CA GLY A 451 12.62 3.13 -6.52
C GLY A 451 12.37 4.39 -7.37
N CYS A 452 11.10 4.68 -7.69
CA CYS A 452 10.70 5.89 -8.41
C CYS A 452 11.19 7.16 -7.72
N LEU A 453 11.01 7.24 -6.39
CA LEU A 453 11.48 8.41 -5.62
C LEU A 453 13.00 8.55 -5.67
N GLY A 454 13.74 7.44 -5.64
CA GLY A 454 15.20 7.43 -5.75
C GLY A 454 15.70 7.95 -7.11
N VAL A 455 15.02 7.58 -8.20
CA VAL A 455 15.39 8.05 -9.54
C VAL A 455 15.00 9.51 -9.76
N THR A 456 13.83 9.94 -9.28
CA THR A 456 13.46 11.36 -9.27
C THR A 456 14.48 12.21 -8.51
N ASP A 457 14.88 11.77 -7.31
CA ASP A 457 15.89 12.47 -6.50
C ASP A 457 17.24 12.56 -7.22
N ALA A 458 17.67 11.48 -7.87
CA ALA A 458 18.91 11.48 -8.62
C ALA A 458 18.88 12.42 -9.84
N HIS A 459 17.75 12.51 -10.55
CA HIS A 459 17.57 13.52 -11.61
C HIS A 459 17.66 14.95 -11.07
N ARG A 460 17.04 15.24 -9.92
CA ARG A 460 17.14 16.55 -9.25
C ARG A 460 18.59 16.89 -8.92
N ARG A 461 19.34 15.94 -8.37
CA ARG A 461 20.77 16.11 -8.09
C ARG A 461 21.60 16.33 -9.35
N MET A 462 21.32 15.61 -10.44
CA MET A 462 22.01 15.80 -11.72
C MET A 462 21.74 17.18 -12.32
N ILE A 463 20.51 17.69 -12.25
CA ILE A 463 20.14 19.03 -12.70
C ILE A 463 20.88 20.09 -11.86
N ALA A 464 20.82 19.98 -10.53
CA ALA A 464 21.50 20.89 -9.62
C ALA A 464 23.03 20.92 -9.84
N ALA A 465 23.65 19.75 -10.07
CA ALA A 465 25.09 19.63 -10.33
C ALA A 465 25.55 20.32 -11.63
N ARG A 466 24.63 20.63 -12.55
CA ARG A 466 24.91 21.31 -13.83
C ARG A 466 24.66 22.81 -13.78
N ASN A 467 24.55 23.41 -12.59
CA ASN A 467 24.15 24.81 -12.40
C ASN A 467 22.83 25.14 -13.11
N ALA A 468 21.93 24.17 -13.14
CA ALA A 468 20.56 24.30 -13.63
C ALA A 468 19.59 24.21 -12.45
N GLU A 469 18.37 24.67 -12.67
CA GLU A 469 17.28 24.60 -11.70
C GLU A 469 16.03 24.01 -12.36
N LEU A 470 15.16 23.41 -11.56
CA LEU A 470 13.86 23.00 -12.04
C LEU A 470 12.97 24.23 -12.20
N SER A 471 12.39 24.43 -13.39
CA SER A 471 11.29 25.39 -13.54
C SER A 471 10.02 24.82 -12.96
N ASP A 472 9.71 23.57 -13.31
CA ASP A 472 8.53 22.85 -12.91
C ASP A 472 8.85 21.33 -12.99
N GLU A 473 8.08 20.52 -12.26
CA GLU A 473 8.09 19.06 -12.37
C GLU A 473 6.66 18.58 -12.59
N VAL A 474 6.43 17.79 -13.63
CA VAL A 474 5.11 17.27 -14.01
C VAL A 474 5.13 15.77 -13.83
N ASP A 475 4.21 15.25 -13.01
CA ASP A 475 4.11 13.82 -12.76
C ASP A 475 3.41 13.06 -13.90
N ALA A 476 3.44 11.73 -13.80
CA ALA A 476 2.86 10.89 -14.83
C ALA A 476 1.34 10.97 -14.94
N PHE A 477 0.66 11.31 -13.84
CA PHE A 477 -0.78 11.43 -13.82
C PHE A 477 -1.23 12.66 -14.62
N GLU A 478 -0.55 13.79 -14.45
CA GLU A 478 -0.87 15.02 -15.15
C GLU A 478 -0.65 14.89 -16.66
N VAL A 479 0.49 14.34 -17.11
CA VAL A 479 0.75 14.06 -18.52
C VAL A 479 -0.33 13.14 -19.10
N LYS A 480 -0.65 12.05 -18.39
CA LYS A 480 -1.67 11.09 -18.82
C LYS A 480 -3.07 11.74 -18.90
N ARG A 481 -3.43 12.60 -17.95
CA ARG A 481 -4.72 13.31 -17.93
C ARG A 481 -4.93 14.13 -19.20
N HIS A 482 -3.92 14.89 -19.63
CA HIS A 482 -3.98 15.69 -20.86
C HIS A 482 -4.02 14.79 -22.11
N PHE A 483 -3.23 13.72 -22.13
CA PHE A 483 -3.23 12.78 -23.24
C PHE A 483 -4.57 12.04 -23.39
N ASP A 484 -5.17 11.58 -22.29
CA ASP A 484 -6.48 10.94 -22.31
C ASP A 484 -7.58 11.91 -22.79
N ARG A 485 -7.47 13.20 -22.48
CA ARG A 485 -8.37 14.25 -23.01
C ARG A 485 -8.29 14.34 -24.53
N LEU A 486 -7.07 14.32 -25.10
CA LEU A 486 -6.87 14.27 -26.54
C LEU A 486 -7.48 13.00 -27.15
N PHE A 487 -7.17 11.83 -26.57
CA PHE A 487 -7.66 10.55 -27.09
C PHE A 487 -9.18 10.44 -27.10
N ARG A 488 -9.86 11.02 -26.10
CA ARG A 488 -11.32 11.06 -26.04
C ARG A 488 -11.94 11.99 -27.08
N ALA A 489 -11.32 13.14 -27.33
CA ALA A 489 -11.78 14.03 -28.39
C ALA A 489 -11.58 13.41 -29.78
N HIS A 490 -10.55 12.57 -29.90
CA HIS A 490 -9.90 12.27 -31.17
C HIS A 490 -9.16 10.92 -31.11
N PRO A 491 -9.86 9.78 -31.27
CA PRO A 491 -9.26 8.45 -31.22
C PRO A 491 -8.47 8.17 -32.52
N PHE A 492 -7.21 8.58 -32.58
CA PHE A 492 -6.39 8.53 -33.80
C PHE A 492 -5.15 7.64 -33.70
N LYS A 493 -5.09 6.66 -32.77
CA LYS A 493 -3.87 5.86 -32.50
C LYS A 493 -3.27 5.18 -33.74
N ASP A 494 -4.09 4.93 -34.76
CA ASP A 494 -3.71 4.25 -36.00
C ASP A 494 -3.49 5.22 -37.19
N GLU A 495 -3.67 6.53 -37.00
CA GLU A 495 -3.44 7.52 -38.06
C GLU A 495 -1.96 7.90 -38.17
N PRO A 496 -1.35 7.96 -39.37
CA PRO A 496 0.08 8.29 -39.52
C PRO A 496 0.53 9.60 -38.84
N GLU A 497 -0.38 10.54 -38.64
CA GLU A 497 -0.12 11.88 -38.08
C GLU A 497 -0.41 12.01 -36.58
N TRP A 498 -0.84 10.94 -35.91
CA TRP A 498 -1.34 11.03 -34.54
C TRP A 498 -0.31 11.61 -33.56
N PHE A 499 0.97 11.30 -33.80
CA PHE A 499 2.07 11.76 -32.96
C PHE A 499 2.27 13.28 -33.07
N ASP A 500 2.12 13.83 -34.28
CA ASP A 500 2.20 15.28 -34.52
C ASP A 500 1.03 16.02 -33.90
N ARG A 501 -0.18 15.45 -33.99
CA ARG A 501 -1.37 15.99 -33.33
C ARG A 501 -1.22 15.96 -31.81
N ALA A 502 -0.69 14.87 -31.26
CA ALA A 502 -0.41 14.77 -29.84
C ALA A 502 0.61 15.82 -29.37
N ALA A 503 1.69 16.03 -30.12
CA ALA A 503 2.66 17.07 -29.81
C ALA A 503 2.03 18.48 -29.85
N ASN A 504 1.24 18.78 -30.89
CA ASN A 504 0.57 20.08 -31.02
C ASN A 504 -0.43 20.34 -29.90
N PHE A 505 -1.23 19.32 -29.53
CA PHE A 505 -2.21 19.44 -28.46
C PHE A 505 -1.55 19.59 -27.08
N LEU A 506 -0.64 18.68 -26.74
CA LEU A 506 0.02 18.68 -25.43
C LEU A 506 0.91 19.91 -25.24
N GLY A 507 1.53 20.40 -26.31
CA GLY A 507 2.33 21.62 -26.33
C GLY A 507 1.55 22.91 -26.55
N GLY A 508 0.22 22.84 -26.69
CA GLY A 508 -0.64 24.01 -26.84
C GLY A 508 -0.82 24.79 -25.53
N ASP A 509 -1.36 26.00 -25.65
CA ASP A 509 -1.51 26.95 -24.54
C ASP A 509 -2.48 26.44 -23.45
N ASP A 510 -3.44 25.58 -23.81
CA ASP A 510 -4.43 24.95 -22.91
C ASP A 510 -3.95 23.64 -22.25
N CYS A 511 -2.66 23.31 -22.41
CA CYS A 511 -2.03 22.10 -21.90
C CYS A 511 -0.71 22.43 -21.20
N LEU A 512 0.38 21.74 -21.55
CA LEU A 512 1.70 21.88 -20.95
C LEU A 512 2.58 22.87 -21.72
N GLY A 513 2.05 23.49 -22.79
CA GLY A 513 2.73 24.53 -23.57
C GLY A 513 3.30 25.67 -22.72
N PRO A 514 2.54 26.27 -21.79
CA PRO A 514 3.05 27.34 -20.93
C PRO A 514 4.23 26.89 -20.04
N LEU A 515 4.26 25.62 -19.61
CA LEU A 515 5.38 25.07 -18.83
C LEU A 515 6.63 24.92 -19.70
N ILE A 516 6.45 24.40 -20.93
CA ILE A 516 7.52 24.29 -21.92
C ILE A 516 8.10 25.67 -22.25
N ASP A 517 7.25 26.70 -22.35
CA ASP A 517 7.69 28.05 -22.72
C ASP A 517 8.51 28.75 -21.63
N ARG A 518 8.26 28.41 -20.36
CA ARG A 518 9.04 28.87 -19.20
C ARG A 518 10.37 28.14 -19.05
N ALA A 519 10.54 26.97 -19.66
CA ALA A 519 11.77 26.19 -19.54
C ALA A 519 12.79 26.58 -20.62
N ASP A 520 14.08 26.45 -20.29
CA ASP A 520 15.18 26.53 -21.26
C ASP A 520 15.50 25.12 -21.83
N ALA A 521 15.17 24.07 -21.07
CA ALA A 521 15.25 22.66 -21.48
C ALA A 521 14.10 21.82 -20.91
N VAL A 522 13.74 20.74 -21.58
CA VAL A 522 12.74 19.75 -21.13
C VAL A 522 13.41 18.38 -21.03
N ALA A 523 13.33 17.75 -19.87
CA ALA A 523 13.87 16.43 -19.62
C ALA A 523 12.74 15.45 -19.28
N VAL A 524 12.78 14.24 -19.84
CA VAL A 524 11.90 13.13 -19.45
C VAL A 524 12.71 12.13 -18.65
N ASN A 525 12.26 11.84 -17.43
CA ASN A 525 12.63 10.61 -16.74
C ASN A 525 11.73 9.50 -17.30
N GLY A 526 12.28 8.50 -17.99
CA GLY A 526 11.52 7.48 -18.74
C GLY A 526 11.64 6.05 -18.21
N GLU A 527 12.00 5.88 -16.94
CA GLU A 527 12.46 4.60 -16.34
C GLU A 527 11.43 3.44 -16.34
N GLY A 528 10.14 3.63 -16.69
CA GLY A 528 9.16 2.52 -16.75
C GLY A 528 8.34 2.43 -18.04
N SER A 529 8.04 3.60 -18.62
CA SER A 529 7.10 3.94 -19.68
C SER A 529 7.38 3.41 -21.09
N ILE A 530 8.58 3.74 -21.53
CA ILE A 530 8.88 3.92 -22.95
C ILE A 530 9.13 2.58 -23.63
N HIS A 531 9.70 1.63 -22.90
CA HIS A 531 9.96 0.28 -23.39
C HIS A 531 8.70 -0.56 -23.65
N HIS A 532 7.55 -0.19 -23.07
CA HIS A 532 6.28 -0.90 -23.21
C HIS A 532 5.24 -0.13 -24.04
N GLY A 533 5.64 0.91 -24.78
CA GLY A 533 4.74 1.71 -25.62
C GLY A 533 3.80 2.65 -24.85
N ALA A 534 3.82 2.65 -23.52
CA ALA A 534 3.02 3.53 -22.67
C ALA A 534 3.66 4.93 -22.48
N GLY A 535 4.93 5.11 -22.85
CA GLY A 535 5.67 6.38 -22.76
C GLY A 535 5.47 7.37 -23.92
N MET A 536 4.61 7.05 -24.90
CA MET A 536 4.40 7.92 -26.07
C MET A 536 3.96 9.37 -25.79
N PRO A 537 3.14 9.67 -24.76
CA PRO A 537 2.80 11.06 -24.42
C PRO A 537 4.04 11.92 -24.12
N TYR A 538 5.04 11.33 -23.47
CA TYR A 538 6.28 12.02 -23.13
C TYR A 538 7.15 12.28 -24.36
N LEU A 539 7.19 11.33 -25.30
CA LEU A 539 7.87 11.55 -26.58
C LEU A 539 7.20 12.65 -27.40
N ALA A 540 5.86 12.71 -27.39
CA ALA A 540 5.11 13.79 -28.04
C ALA A 540 5.38 15.16 -27.39
N LEU A 541 5.51 15.20 -26.06
CA LEU A 541 5.92 16.41 -25.34
C LEU A 541 7.36 16.84 -25.64
N LEU A 542 8.30 15.90 -25.78
CA LEU A 542 9.64 16.21 -26.25
C LEU A 542 9.63 16.77 -27.67
N LEU A 543 8.81 16.22 -28.57
CA LEU A 543 8.63 16.78 -29.92
C LEU A 543 8.05 18.20 -29.87
N ALA A 544 7.05 18.45 -29.02
CA ALA A 544 6.47 19.78 -28.81
C ALA A 544 7.51 20.79 -28.29
N ALA A 545 8.31 20.38 -27.30
CA ALA A 545 9.40 21.18 -26.75
C ALA A 545 10.48 21.49 -27.81
N HIS A 546 10.84 20.49 -28.63
CA HIS A 546 11.77 20.67 -29.73
C HIS A 546 11.25 21.69 -30.76
N ARG A 547 9.97 21.61 -31.15
CA ARG A 547 9.32 22.58 -32.05
C ARG A 547 9.31 24.00 -31.50
N LYS A 548 9.20 24.16 -30.18
CA LYS A 548 9.31 25.45 -29.47
C LYS A 548 10.76 25.90 -29.24
N GLY A 549 11.75 25.23 -29.85
CA GLY A 549 13.16 25.61 -29.77
C GLY A 549 13.82 25.28 -28.43
N ARG A 550 13.22 24.41 -27.60
CA ARG A 550 13.78 24.01 -26.30
C ARG A 550 14.75 22.84 -26.47
N ARG A 551 15.77 22.79 -25.62
CA ARG A 551 16.65 21.61 -25.56
C ARG A 551 15.88 20.45 -24.96
N THR A 552 16.00 19.26 -25.53
CA THR A 552 15.26 18.08 -25.07
C THR A 552 16.22 17.00 -24.60
N ALA A 553 15.85 16.28 -23.55
CA ALA A 553 16.58 15.14 -23.05
C ALA A 553 15.62 14.01 -22.67
N LEU A 554 15.95 12.78 -23.06
CA LEU A 554 15.28 11.59 -22.58
C LEU A 554 16.28 10.77 -21.76
N VAL A 555 15.97 10.57 -20.48
CA VAL A 555 16.75 9.72 -19.58
C VAL A 555 15.98 8.43 -19.36
N ASN A 556 16.28 7.46 -20.21
CA ASN A 556 15.54 6.19 -20.26
C ASN A 556 16.10 5.12 -19.29
N ALA A 557 17.31 5.31 -18.81
CA ALA A 557 17.89 4.53 -17.73
C ALA A 557 18.86 5.43 -16.96
N LEU A 558 18.82 5.31 -15.63
CA LEU A 558 19.74 6.02 -14.76
C LEU A 558 20.65 5.01 -14.05
N LEU A 559 21.94 5.01 -14.42
CA LEU A 559 22.98 4.32 -13.68
C LEU A 559 23.88 5.36 -13.02
N GLN A 560 23.56 5.72 -11.77
CA GLN A 560 24.39 6.63 -10.98
C GLN A 560 25.04 5.86 -9.84
N GLN A 561 26.37 5.80 -9.87
CA GLN A 561 27.16 5.30 -8.75
C GLN A 561 27.06 6.31 -7.60
N VAL A 562 26.44 5.91 -6.48
CA VAL A 562 26.38 6.73 -5.27
C VAL A 562 27.75 6.63 -4.59
N PRO A 563 28.49 7.73 -4.37
CA PRO A 563 29.81 7.66 -3.77
C PRO A 563 29.76 7.04 -2.36
N ASP A 564 30.60 6.01 -2.17
CA ASP A 564 30.92 5.27 -0.95
C ASP A 564 29.81 4.50 -0.21
N ALA A 565 29.43 3.37 -0.80
CA ALA A 565 29.36 2.09 -0.09
C ALA A 565 30.63 1.25 -0.37
N ALA A 566 31.80 1.90 -0.47
CA ALA A 566 33.07 1.27 -0.78
C ALA A 566 33.64 0.57 0.46
N ARG A 567 33.27 -0.70 0.64
CA ARG A 567 34.16 -1.79 1.13
C ARG A 567 33.51 -3.16 0.82
N HIS A 568 33.94 -3.72 -0.32
CA HIS A 568 34.07 -5.15 -0.66
C HIS A 568 32.82 -5.97 -1.10
N PRO A 569 33.01 -6.96 -2.03
CA PRO A 569 33.05 -6.69 -3.47
C PRO A 569 32.12 -7.60 -4.31
N LEU A 570 31.84 -7.09 -5.52
CA LEU A 570 31.63 -7.79 -6.79
C LEU A 570 31.83 -9.33 -6.80
N SER A 571 30.74 -10.06 -6.99
CA SER A 571 30.76 -11.41 -7.61
C SER A 571 29.52 -11.76 -8.46
N MET A 572 28.67 -10.79 -8.84
CA MET A 572 27.39 -11.10 -9.52
C MET A 572 27.22 -10.54 -10.94
N LEU A 573 28.30 -10.11 -11.61
CA LEU A 573 28.23 -9.68 -13.01
C LEU A 573 29.33 -10.35 -13.84
N THR A 574 29.13 -11.63 -14.12
CA THR A 574 29.73 -12.33 -15.26
C THR A 574 28.94 -13.61 -15.51
N ARG A 575 27.91 -13.52 -16.36
CA ARG A 575 27.37 -14.60 -17.23
C ARG A 575 26.05 -14.14 -17.86
N ILE A 576 26.14 -13.22 -18.82
CA ILE A 576 25.22 -13.20 -19.97
C ILE A 576 26.10 -12.93 -21.18
N SER A 577 26.70 -13.99 -21.70
CA SER A 577 27.19 -14.06 -23.06
C SER A 577 27.06 -15.52 -23.49
N HIS A 578 26.36 -15.71 -24.62
CA HIS A 578 26.09 -16.97 -25.32
C HIS A 578 24.90 -17.79 -24.78
N HIS A 579 23.73 -17.61 -25.40
CA HIS A 579 23.27 -18.52 -26.45
C HIS A 579 22.19 -17.87 -27.32
N ASN A 580 22.22 -18.31 -28.59
CA ASN A 580 21.49 -17.90 -29.80
C ASN A 580 20.04 -17.47 -29.64
#